data_AF-A0A359BC80-F1
#
_entry.id   AF-A0A359BC80-F1
#
_cell.length_a   1.000
_cell.length_b   1.000
_cell.length_c   1.000
_cell.angle_alpha   90.00
_cell.angle_beta   90.00
_cell.angle_gamma   90.00
#
_symmetry.space_group_name_H-M   'P 1'
#
loop_
_entity.id
_entity.type
_entity.pdbx_description
1 polymer ?
#
loop_
_entity_poly.entity_id
_entity_poly.type
_entity_poly.pdbx_seq_one_letter_code
_entity_poly.pdbx_strand_id
1 'polypeptide(L)'
;MQNFLKVYGKEHTPCPNCLNLFHKIKIGGRGTTYCPYCQENPYRPFVIGITGPIHSGKSTASNYFLKKGFVIFDADKEVANLYKQEVIKKHLIDLFGKDVINKNEIDKAKLTHLLQDKNNKKALMDYLYPILYKKAEEFINKASSNVILDVPLLYSSHLDNLTDFVILIDSNLENRKSRIEKEGRDSISLLKINATYPLNFVKKKASIIIDNDQGLLNLYKQLDLIKIPNGYKYQ
;
A
#
# COMPACT_ATOMS: atom_id res chain seq x y z
N MET A 1 -18.95 15.68 -27.67
CA MET A 1 -17.80 15.66 -26.73
C MET A 1 -18.22 15.45 -25.28
N GLN A 2 -19.47 15.73 -24.88
CA GLN A 2 -20.03 15.37 -23.57
C GLN A 2 -20.41 13.88 -23.42
N ASN A 3 -20.53 13.13 -24.53
CA ASN A 3 -20.99 11.74 -24.54
C ASN A 3 -20.08 10.72 -23.81
N PHE A 4 -18.92 11.14 -23.30
CA PHE A 4 -17.99 10.27 -22.55
C PHE A 4 -18.05 10.51 -21.03
N LEU A 5 -18.77 11.53 -20.56
CA LEU A 5 -18.90 11.81 -19.13
C LEU A 5 -20.07 11.02 -18.55
N LYS A 6 -19.80 10.15 -17.57
CA LYS A 6 -20.82 9.38 -16.82
C LYS A 6 -21.67 10.30 -15.94
N VAL A 7 -21.09 11.39 -15.45
CA VAL A 7 -21.75 12.40 -14.63
C VAL A 7 -21.21 13.78 -15.00
N TYR A 8 -22.08 14.76 -15.17
CA TYR A 8 -21.75 16.12 -15.59
C TYR A 8 -22.29 17.17 -14.62
N GLY A 9 -21.62 18.31 -14.53
CA GLY A 9 -22.02 19.42 -13.66
C GLY A 9 -21.08 20.61 -13.79
N LYS A 10 -21.40 21.70 -13.08
CA LYS A 10 -20.58 22.91 -13.05
C LYS A 10 -19.48 22.76 -11.99
N GLU A 11 -18.33 23.39 -12.22
CA GLU A 11 -17.25 23.46 -11.24
C GLU A 11 -17.79 23.91 -9.86
N HIS A 12 -17.31 23.29 -8.79
CA HIS A 12 -17.75 23.53 -7.40
C HIS A 12 -19.24 23.26 -7.11
N THR A 13 -19.97 22.56 -8.00
CA THR A 13 -21.30 22.03 -7.67
C THR A 13 -21.20 20.57 -7.21
N PRO A 14 -22.09 20.10 -6.33
CA PRO A 14 -22.09 18.71 -5.89
C PRO A 14 -22.51 17.76 -7.01
N CYS A 15 -21.84 16.61 -7.09
CA CYS A 15 -22.15 15.53 -7.99
C CYS A 15 -23.52 14.93 -7.64
N PRO A 16 -24.45 14.73 -8.61
CA PRO A 16 -25.76 14.14 -8.33
C PRO A 16 -25.67 12.67 -7.87
N ASN A 17 -24.55 11.97 -8.13
CA ASN A 17 -24.37 10.58 -7.70
C ASN A 17 -23.70 10.43 -6.33
N CYS A 18 -22.67 11.24 -6.03
CA CYS A 18 -21.85 11.05 -4.82
C CYS A 18 -21.70 12.30 -3.95
N LEU A 19 -22.34 13.41 -4.34
CA LEU A 19 -22.32 14.70 -3.65
C LEU A 19 -20.95 15.40 -3.55
N ASN A 20 -19.85 14.76 -3.96
CA ASN A 20 -18.55 15.41 -4.07
C ASN A 20 -18.55 16.50 -5.16
N LEU A 21 -17.72 17.53 -4.97
CA LEU A 21 -17.66 18.66 -5.89
C LEU A 21 -17.08 18.26 -7.25
N PHE A 22 -17.58 18.89 -8.31
CA PHE A 22 -16.96 18.82 -9.64
C PHE A 22 -15.68 19.65 -9.72
N HIS A 23 -14.65 19.07 -10.33
CA HIS A 23 -13.34 19.71 -10.56
C HIS A 23 -13.20 20.10 -12.03
N LYS A 24 -12.44 21.16 -12.32
CA LYS A 24 -12.15 21.61 -13.68
C LYS A 24 -10.75 21.21 -14.10
N ILE A 25 -10.65 20.62 -15.29
CA ILE A 25 -9.40 20.17 -15.92
C ILE A 25 -9.35 20.64 -17.37
N LYS A 26 -8.20 20.50 -18.03
CA LYS A 26 -8.08 20.72 -19.48
C LYS A 26 -7.81 19.41 -20.20
N ILE A 27 -8.64 19.10 -21.20
CA ILE A 27 -8.45 17.94 -22.10
C ILE A 27 -8.36 18.48 -23.54
N GLY A 28 -7.24 18.23 -24.22
CA GLY A 28 -7.02 18.71 -25.59
C GLY A 28 -7.17 20.25 -25.73
N GLY A 29 -6.69 21.00 -24.75
CA GLY A 29 -6.79 22.47 -24.71
C GLY A 29 -8.14 23.05 -24.27
N ARG A 30 -9.18 22.23 -24.09
CA ARG A 30 -10.52 22.66 -23.68
C ARG A 30 -10.76 22.43 -22.19
N GLY A 31 -11.36 23.40 -21.52
CA GLY A 31 -11.78 23.28 -20.12
C GLY A 31 -12.98 22.33 -19.99
N THR A 32 -12.85 21.32 -19.14
CA THR A 32 -13.85 20.27 -18.89
C THR A 32 -14.07 20.14 -17.38
N THR A 33 -15.30 19.91 -16.95
CA THR A 33 -15.63 19.60 -15.56
C THR A 33 -15.88 18.10 -15.40
N TYR A 34 -15.34 17.50 -14.34
CA TYR A 34 -15.50 16.06 -14.05
C TYR A 34 -15.69 15.83 -12.55
N CYS A 35 -16.44 14.80 -12.20
CA CYS A 35 -16.55 14.34 -10.81
C CYS A 35 -15.42 13.33 -10.56
N PRO A 36 -14.49 13.57 -9.61
CA PRO A 36 -13.33 12.70 -9.40
C PRO A 36 -13.69 11.28 -8.93
N TYR A 37 -14.91 11.08 -8.43
CA TYR A 37 -15.37 9.79 -7.90
C TYR A 37 -16.28 9.04 -8.85
N CYS A 38 -17.20 9.73 -9.54
CA CYS A 38 -18.19 9.08 -10.40
C CYS A 38 -17.78 9.03 -11.87
N GLN A 39 -16.82 9.87 -12.28
CA GLN A 39 -16.25 9.77 -13.62
C GLN A 39 -15.12 8.74 -13.58
N GLU A 40 -15.28 7.64 -14.31
CA GLU A 40 -14.14 6.76 -14.58
C GLU A 40 -13.07 7.58 -15.30
N ASN A 41 -11.91 7.76 -14.67
CA ASN A 41 -10.72 8.23 -15.35
C ASN A 41 -10.07 7.01 -16.02
N PRO A 42 -10.20 6.81 -17.34
CA PRO A 42 -9.51 5.71 -18.02
C PRO A 42 -7.98 5.88 -17.97
N TYR A 43 -7.51 7.07 -17.58
CA TYR A 43 -6.12 7.45 -17.39
C TYR A 43 -5.75 7.54 -15.89
N ARG A 44 -6.44 6.84 -14.98
CA ARG A 44 -5.88 6.59 -13.64
C ARG A 44 -5.35 5.16 -13.59
N PRO A 45 -4.13 4.92 -13.10
CA PRO A 45 -3.62 3.57 -12.93
C PRO A 45 -4.60 2.72 -12.13
N PHE A 46 -4.76 1.45 -12.51
CA PHE A 46 -5.45 0.50 -11.66
C PHE A 46 -4.52 0.13 -10.51
N VAL A 47 -4.98 0.29 -9.28
CA VAL A 47 -4.16 0.14 -8.08
C VAL A 47 -4.56 -1.12 -7.31
N ILE A 48 -3.61 -2.04 -7.14
CA ILE A 48 -3.79 -3.26 -6.37
C ILE A 48 -3.02 -3.15 -5.06
N GLY A 49 -3.70 -3.28 -3.93
CA GLY A 49 -3.07 -3.46 -2.63
C GLY A 49 -2.69 -4.92 -2.40
N ILE A 50 -1.42 -5.21 -2.13
CA ILE A 50 -0.97 -6.54 -1.70
C ILE A 50 -0.65 -6.47 -0.20
N THR A 51 -1.34 -7.30 0.57
CA THR A 51 -1.16 -7.43 2.02
C THR A 51 -1.12 -8.89 2.42
N GLY A 52 -0.74 -9.16 3.67
CA GLY A 52 -0.60 -10.50 4.18
C GLY A 52 0.41 -10.57 5.32
N PRO A 53 0.35 -11.64 6.12
CA PRO A 53 1.28 -11.82 7.21
C PRO A 53 2.73 -11.92 6.73
N ILE A 54 3.67 -11.72 7.64
CA ILE A 54 5.11 -11.93 7.43
C ILE A 54 5.34 -13.33 6.85
N HIS A 55 6.21 -13.44 5.84
CA HIS A 55 6.57 -14.67 5.12
C HIS A 55 5.40 -15.40 4.40
N SER A 56 4.26 -14.73 4.19
CA SER A 56 3.16 -15.32 3.40
C SER A 56 3.44 -15.39 1.90
N GLY A 57 4.39 -14.62 1.39
CA GLY A 57 4.75 -14.57 -0.04
C GLY A 57 4.32 -13.31 -0.78
N LYS A 58 3.96 -12.23 -0.06
CA LYS A 58 3.65 -10.91 -0.62
C LYS A 58 4.66 -10.44 -1.67
N SER A 59 5.94 -10.38 -1.32
CA SER A 59 6.99 -9.89 -2.24
C SER A 59 7.11 -10.75 -3.48
N THR A 60 6.84 -12.06 -3.39
CA THR A 60 6.75 -12.95 -4.55
C THR A 60 5.58 -12.58 -5.46
N ALA A 61 4.41 -12.30 -4.89
CA ALA A 61 3.24 -11.83 -5.64
C ALA A 61 3.47 -10.44 -6.25
N SER A 62 4.05 -9.49 -5.51
CA SER A 62 4.42 -8.15 -6.03
C SER A 62 5.39 -8.26 -7.21
N ASN A 63 6.45 -9.08 -7.07
CA ASN A 63 7.41 -9.32 -8.15
C ASN A 63 6.79 -10.01 -9.36
N TYR A 64 5.77 -10.83 -9.15
CA TYR A 64 5.02 -11.44 -10.25
C TYR A 64 4.27 -10.38 -11.07
N PHE A 65 3.60 -9.42 -10.41
CA PHE A 65 2.95 -8.31 -11.11
C PHE A 65 3.93 -7.33 -11.75
N LEU A 66 5.10 -7.10 -11.13
CA LEU A 66 6.18 -6.32 -11.73
C LEU A 66 6.58 -6.88 -13.11
N LYS A 67 6.71 -8.21 -13.22
CA LYS A 67 7.00 -8.89 -14.50
C LYS A 67 5.86 -8.75 -15.53
N LYS A 68 4.65 -8.41 -15.09
CA LYS A 68 3.48 -8.11 -15.95
C LYS A 68 3.35 -6.63 -16.30
N GLY A 69 4.35 -5.80 -15.98
CA GLY A 69 4.39 -4.38 -16.34
C GLY A 69 3.77 -3.44 -15.30
N PHE A 70 3.44 -3.93 -14.10
CA PHE A 70 3.06 -3.06 -12.98
C PHE A 70 4.29 -2.35 -12.43
N VAL A 71 4.06 -1.20 -11.80
CA VAL A 71 5.06 -0.53 -10.95
C VAL A 71 4.73 -0.77 -9.48
N ILE A 72 5.74 -0.90 -8.62
CA ILE A 72 5.55 -1.20 -7.19
C ILE A 72 5.86 0.05 -6.36
N PHE A 73 4.91 0.43 -5.52
CA PHE A 73 5.13 1.26 -4.35
C PHE A 73 5.37 0.34 -3.14
N ASP A 74 6.60 0.33 -2.64
CA ASP A 74 7.02 -0.47 -1.47
C ASP A 74 7.00 0.42 -0.22
N ALA A 75 6.02 0.19 0.65
CA ALA A 75 5.86 1.00 1.86
C ALA A 75 7.03 0.84 2.84
N ASP A 76 7.62 -0.35 2.95
CA ASP A 76 8.75 -0.59 3.85
C ASP A 76 9.98 0.19 3.38
N LYS A 77 10.22 0.21 2.07
CA LYS A 77 11.28 1.03 1.45
C LYS A 77 11.03 2.52 1.65
N GLU A 78 9.80 2.99 1.48
CA GLU A 78 9.48 4.41 1.69
C GLU A 78 9.65 4.84 3.15
N VAL A 79 9.23 4.01 4.12
CA VAL A 79 9.48 4.27 5.54
C VAL A 79 10.98 4.29 5.84
N ALA A 80 11.75 3.36 5.27
CA ALA A 80 13.21 3.36 5.42
C ALA A 80 13.86 4.62 4.84
N ASN A 81 13.31 5.18 3.74
CA ASN A 81 13.75 6.44 3.17
C ASN A 81 13.35 7.64 4.04
N LEU A 82 12.14 7.64 4.61
CA LEU A 82 11.68 8.67 5.54
C LEU A 82 12.62 8.77 6.75
N TYR A 83 13.02 7.64 7.32
CA TYR A 83 13.96 7.56 8.44
C TYR A 83 15.34 8.18 8.19
N LYS A 84 15.72 8.43 6.93
CA LYS A 84 16.96 9.14 6.60
C LYS A 84 16.80 10.67 6.61
N GLN A 85 15.58 11.18 6.55
CA GLN A 85 15.30 12.61 6.49
C GLN A 85 15.48 13.28 7.85
N GLU A 86 16.16 14.41 7.87
CA GLU A 86 16.43 15.18 9.10
C GLU A 86 15.15 15.59 9.84
N VAL A 87 14.07 15.88 9.12
CA VAL A 87 12.76 16.20 9.72
C VAL A 87 12.21 15.02 10.53
N ILE A 88 12.38 13.80 10.03
CA ILE A 88 11.93 12.59 10.73
C ILE A 88 12.82 12.30 11.93
N LYS A 89 14.14 12.47 11.80
CA LYS A 89 15.07 12.31 12.94
C LYS A 89 14.78 13.29 14.06
N LYS A 90 14.52 14.56 13.74
CA LYS A 90 14.12 15.58 14.72
C LYS A 90 12.83 15.18 15.44
N HIS A 91 11.82 14.75 14.70
CA HIS A 91 10.57 14.29 15.31
C HIS A 91 10.77 13.08 16.25
N LEU A 92 11.66 12.14 15.89
CA LEU A 92 12.01 11.03 16.77
C LEU A 92 12.73 11.50 18.04
N ILE A 93 13.60 12.51 17.95
CA ILE A 93 14.25 13.12 19.11
C ILE A 93 13.20 13.79 20.02
N ASP A 94 12.21 14.47 19.45
CA ASP A 94 11.15 15.13 20.22
C ASP A 94 10.26 14.11 20.95
N LEU A 95 9.96 12.98 20.30
CA LEU A 95 9.13 11.92 20.88
C LEU A 95 9.87 11.06 21.92
N PHE A 96 11.13 10.71 21.65
CA PHE A 96 11.82 9.63 22.38
C PHE A 96 13.16 10.06 22.99
N GLY A 97 13.55 11.33 22.83
CA GLY A 97 14.83 11.86 23.29
C GLY A 97 15.98 11.60 22.32
N LYS A 98 17.11 12.25 22.57
CA LYS A 98 18.30 12.20 21.68
C LYS A 98 18.90 10.81 21.55
N ASP A 99 18.69 9.94 22.52
CA ASP A 99 19.31 8.61 22.59
C ASP A 99 18.84 7.66 21.49
N VAL A 100 17.74 7.97 20.79
CA VAL A 100 17.25 7.21 19.63
C VAL A 100 18.10 7.45 18.36
N ILE A 101 19.00 8.43 18.39
CA ILE A 101 19.93 8.75 17.31
C ILE A 101 21.36 8.38 17.74
N ASN A 102 22.05 7.61 16.91
CA ASN A 102 23.45 7.23 17.07
C ASN A 102 24.23 7.62 15.82
N LYS A 103 25.28 8.45 15.97
CA LYS A 103 26.11 8.95 14.84
C LYS A 103 25.30 9.52 13.67
N ASN A 104 24.26 10.29 14.00
CA ASN A 104 23.32 10.89 13.04
C ASN A 104 22.44 9.89 12.25
N GLU A 105 22.38 8.63 12.68
CA GLU A 105 21.46 7.61 12.18
C GLU A 105 20.52 7.14 13.29
N ILE A 106 19.38 6.56 12.91
CA ILE A 106 18.46 5.98 13.90
C ILE A 106 19.05 4.70 14.47
N ASP A 107 19.11 4.62 15.80
CA ASP A 107 19.41 3.38 16.51
C ASP A 107 18.20 2.44 16.42
N LYS A 108 18.25 1.51 15.46
CA LYS A 108 17.15 0.57 15.19
C LYS A 108 16.82 -0.31 16.40
N ALA A 109 17.81 -0.69 17.20
CA ALA A 109 17.59 -1.56 18.35
C ALA A 109 16.81 -0.80 19.43
N LYS A 110 17.24 0.42 19.75
CA LYS A 110 16.51 1.28 20.69
C LYS A 110 15.13 1.67 20.20
N LEU A 111 14.99 2.05 18.93
CA LEU A 111 13.69 2.38 18.37
C LEU A 111 12.75 1.16 18.44
N THR A 112 13.24 -0.03 18.10
CA THR A 112 12.43 -1.27 18.21
C THR A 112 12.00 -1.53 19.65
N HIS A 113 12.88 -1.31 20.62
CA HIS A 113 12.55 -1.45 22.04
C HIS A 113 11.47 -0.44 22.48
N LEU A 114 11.63 0.84 22.12
CA LEU A 114 10.66 1.90 22.44
C LEU A 114 9.27 1.64 21.84
N LEU A 115 9.22 1.08 20.62
CA LEU A 115 7.98 0.75 19.91
C LEU A 115 7.28 -0.52 20.42
N GLN A 116 7.82 -1.19 21.45
CA GLN A 116 7.07 -2.21 22.19
C GLN A 116 5.91 -1.59 23.00
N ASP A 117 6.07 -0.33 23.43
CA ASP A 117 4.99 0.45 24.02
C ASP A 117 3.98 0.87 22.93
N LYS A 118 2.70 0.55 23.18
CA LYS A 118 1.61 0.81 22.22
C LYS A 118 1.39 2.31 21.98
N ASN A 119 1.57 3.15 22.99
CA ASN A 119 1.41 4.60 22.87
C ASN A 119 2.55 5.20 22.05
N ASN A 120 3.79 4.78 22.30
CA ASN A 120 4.95 5.19 21.50
C ASN A 120 4.79 4.78 20.04
N LYS A 121 4.39 3.52 19.82
CA LYS A 121 4.12 3.02 18.47
C LYS A 121 3.02 3.81 17.78
N LYS A 122 1.91 4.08 18.48
CA LYS A 122 0.81 4.88 17.94
C LYS A 122 1.26 6.29 17.59
N ALA A 123 1.95 6.99 18.49
CA ALA A 123 2.42 8.35 18.25
C ALA A 123 3.31 8.46 16.99
N LEU A 124 4.25 7.53 16.82
CA LEU A 124 5.09 7.51 15.61
C LEU A 124 4.29 7.19 14.35
N MET A 125 3.38 6.22 14.42
CA MET A 125 2.57 5.82 13.26
C MET A 125 1.58 6.92 12.84
N ASP A 126 0.96 7.62 13.79
CA ASP A 126 0.07 8.77 13.53
C ASP A 126 0.80 9.89 12.77
N TYR A 127 2.10 10.04 13.00
CA TYR A 127 2.94 10.98 12.26
C TYR A 127 3.36 10.45 10.88
N LEU A 128 3.77 9.19 10.78
CA LEU A 128 4.28 8.61 9.53
C LEU A 128 3.19 8.27 8.51
N TYR A 129 2.01 7.82 8.94
CA TYR A 129 0.96 7.36 8.02
C TYR A 129 0.45 8.45 7.08
N PRO A 130 0.17 9.70 7.51
CA PRO A 130 -0.22 10.77 6.59
C PRO A 130 0.86 11.08 5.55
N ILE A 131 2.14 11.01 5.93
CA ILE A 131 3.27 11.24 5.02
C ILE A 131 3.36 10.11 3.99
N LEU A 132 3.22 8.86 4.45
CA LEU A 132 3.22 7.68 3.60
C LEU A 132 2.04 7.70 2.61
N TYR A 133 0.85 8.10 3.08
CA TYR A 133 -0.34 8.26 2.25
C TYR A 133 -0.10 9.22 1.10
N LYS A 134 0.42 10.43 1.39
CA LYS A 134 0.74 11.42 0.36
C LYS A 134 1.77 10.90 -0.64
N LYS A 135 2.80 10.20 -0.18
CA LYS A 135 3.80 9.59 -1.07
C LYS A 135 3.19 8.54 -1.98
N ALA A 136 2.29 7.69 -1.48
CA ALA A 136 1.59 6.70 -2.28
C ALA A 136 0.67 7.36 -3.30
N GLU A 137 -0.10 8.38 -2.90
CA GLU A 137 -0.96 9.16 -3.77
C GLU A 137 -0.16 9.84 -4.89
N GLU A 138 0.95 10.50 -4.57
CA GLU A 138 1.85 11.09 -5.57
C GLU A 138 2.44 10.07 -6.51
N PHE A 139 2.82 8.88 -6.01
CA PHE A 139 3.35 7.80 -6.82
C PHE A 139 2.30 7.30 -7.82
N ILE A 140 1.08 7.06 -7.35
CA ILE A 140 -0.05 6.64 -8.20
C ILE A 140 -0.34 7.69 -9.27
N ASN A 141 -0.40 8.96 -8.88
CA ASN A 141 -0.70 10.06 -9.81
C ASN A 141 0.37 10.26 -10.90
N LYS A 142 1.61 9.84 -10.65
CA LYS A 142 2.72 9.92 -11.62
C LYS A 142 2.91 8.62 -12.42
N ALA A 143 2.29 7.52 -12.01
CA ALA A 143 2.50 6.23 -12.65
C ALA A 143 1.85 6.19 -14.04
N SER A 144 2.61 5.71 -15.03
CA SER A 144 2.14 5.47 -16.40
C SER A 144 1.64 4.04 -16.62
N SER A 145 1.65 3.23 -15.56
CA SER A 145 1.29 1.81 -15.56
C SER A 145 0.47 1.51 -14.30
N ASN A 146 -0.23 0.38 -14.29
CA ASN A 146 -0.93 -0.09 -13.10
C ASN A 146 0.03 -0.25 -11.91
N VAL A 147 -0.49 -0.04 -10.71
CA VAL A 147 0.32 0.10 -9.49
C VAL A 147 0.04 -1.05 -8.54
N ILE A 148 1.10 -1.60 -7.95
CA ILE A 148 1.02 -2.42 -6.75
C ILE A 148 1.40 -1.55 -5.55
N LEU A 149 0.53 -1.49 -4.54
CA LEU A 149 0.89 -1.04 -3.20
C LEU A 149 1.27 -2.27 -2.37
N ASP A 150 2.56 -2.51 -2.19
CA ASP A 150 3.06 -3.56 -1.29
C ASP A 150 3.16 -2.98 0.13
N VAL A 151 2.15 -3.26 0.95
CA VAL A 151 1.98 -2.62 2.26
C VAL A 151 1.58 -3.67 3.30
N PRO A 152 2.51 -4.10 4.17
CA PRO A 152 2.21 -5.07 5.22
C PRO A 152 1.10 -4.63 6.19
N LEU A 153 0.91 -3.32 6.40
CA LEU A 153 -0.12 -2.73 7.25
C LEU A 153 -1.09 -1.84 6.45
N LEU A 154 -1.56 -2.34 5.31
CA LEU A 154 -2.40 -1.62 4.35
C LEU A 154 -3.57 -0.86 5.01
N TYR A 155 -4.38 -1.54 5.82
CA TYR A 155 -5.55 -0.93 6.46
C TYR A 155 -5.22 0.03 7.60
N SER A 156 -4.18 -0.28 8.39
CA SER A 156 -3.79 0.60 9.50
C SER A 156 -3.24 1.93 9.01
N SER A 157 -2.62 1.93 7.83
CA SER A 157 -2.09 3.13 7.17
C SER A 157 -3.11 3.83 6.26
N HIS A 158 -4.36 3.36 6.21
CA HIS A 158 -5.42 3.86 5.34
C HIS A 158 -5.08 3.86 3.83
N LEU A 159 -4.04 3.11 3.44
CA LEU A 159 -3.61 3.00 2.05
C LEU A 159 -4.56 2.14 1.22
N ASP A 160 -5.43 1.36 1.86
CA ASP A 160 -6.55 0.68 1.20
C ASP A 160 -7.48 1.66 0.47
N ASN A 161 -7.64 2.88 0.98
CA ASN A 161 -8.43 3.92 0.32
C ASN A 161 -7.86 4.38 -1.04
N LEU A 162 -6.60 4.08 -1.33
CA LEU A 162 -5.95 4.35 -2.61
C LEU A 162 -5.99 3.16 -3.56
N THR A 163 -6.56 2.02 -3.13
CA THR A 163 -6.60 0.78 -3.92
C THR A 163 -7.96 0.58 -4.57
N ASP A 164 -7.96 0.04 -5.79
CA ASP A 164 -9.16 -0.45 -6.47
C ASP A 164 -9.48 -1.90 -6.07
N PHE A 165 -8.45 -2.66 -5.69
CA PHE A 165 -8.55 -4.09 -5.41
C PHE A 165 -7.50 -4.51 -4.39
N VAL A 166 -7.89 -5.32 -3.40
CA VAL A 166 -6.96 -5.80 -2.36
C VAL A 166 -6.78 -7.32 -2.46
N ILE A 167 -5.53 -7.75 -2.59
CA ILE A 167 -5.11 -9.15 -2.55
C ILE A 167 -4.50 -9.45 -1.18
N LEU A 168 -5.11 -10.37 -0.45
CA LEU A 168 -4.50 -10.99 0.72
C LEU A 168 -3.72 -12.23 0.27
N ILE A 169 -2.40 -12.22 0.43
CA ILE A 169 -1.58 -13.44 0.33
C ILE A 169 -1.52 -14.09 1.71
N ASP A 170 -2.15 -15.25 1.86
CA ASP A 170 -2.18 -16.03 3.11
C ASP A 170 -1.34 -17.31 2.99
N SER A 171 -0.86 -17.80 4.12
CA SER A 171 -0.13 -19.07 4.21
C SER A 171 -0.15 -19.55 5.66
N ASN A 172 -0.27 -20.87 5.85
CA ASN A 172 -0.32 -21.43 7.19
C ASN A 172 0.96 -21.18 8.01
N LEU A 173 0.85 -21.33 9.34
CA LEU A 173 1.94 -21.03 10.26
C LEU A 173 3.19 -21.88 10.00
N GLU A 174 3.02 -23.17 9.75
CA GLU A 174 4.12 -24.12 9.54
C GLU A 174 4.92 -23.79 8.27
N ASN A 175 4.23 -23.45 7.18
CA ASN A 175 4.86 -23.03 5.92
C ASN A 175 5.63 -21.72 6.09
N ARG A 176 5.05 -20.74 6.79
CA ARG A 176 5.76 -19.47 7.09
C ARG A 176 6.98 -19.72 7.96
N LYS A 177 6.85 -20.53 9.02
CA LYS A 177 7.96 -20.92 9.90
C LYS A 177 9.08 -21.59 9.11
N SER A 178 8.75 -22.58 8.29
CA SER A 178 9.72 -23.28 7.43
C SER A 178 10.45 -22.32 6.48
N ARG A 179 9.75 -21.34 5.89
CA ARG A 179 10.37 -20.32 5.03
C ARG A 179 11.35 -19.44 5.80
N ILE A 180 10.97 -18.98 7.00
CA ILE A 180 11.83 -18.15 7.84
C ILE A 180 13.12 -18.90 8.20
N GLU A 181 12.99 -20.17 8.60
CA GLU A 181 14.12 -21.00 9.01
C GLU A 181 15.04 -21.34 7.84
N LYS A 182 14.48 -21.59 6.65
CA LYS A 182 15.27 -21.79 5.42
C LYS A 182 16.11 -20.57 5.04
N GLU A 183 15.67 -19.37 5.42
CA GLU A 183 16.44 -18.13 5.23
C GLU A 183 17.47 -17.87 6.35
N GLY A 184 17.61 -18.80 7.31
CA GLY A 184 18.53 -18.65 8.44
C GLY A 184 18.12 -17.58 9.45
N ARG A 185 16.82 -17.24 9.51
CA ARG A 185 16.28 -16.20 10.41
C ARG A 185 15.54 -16.81 11.60
N ASP A 186 15.44 -16.06 12.68
CA ASP A 186 14.71 -16.48 13.88
C ASP A 186 13.20 -16.45 13.65
N SER A 187 12.61 -17.64 13.50
CA SER A 187 11.17 -17.81 13.31
C SER A 187 10.35 -17.36 14.50
N ILE A 188 10.85 -17.49 15.73
CA ILE A 188 10.10 -17.11 16.93
C ILE A 188 9.91 -15.59 16.98
N SER A 189 10.99 -14.82 16.81
CA SER A 189 10.92 -13.35 16.79
C SER A 189 10.02 -12.83 15.67
N LEU A 190 10.19 -13.33 14.44
CA LEU A 190 9.42 -12.85 13.29
C LEU A 190 7.92 -13.20 13.38
N LEU A 191 7.59 -14.39 13.89
CA LEU A 191 6.19 -14.77 14.10
C LEU A 191 5.54 -13.97 15.23
N LYS A 192 6.29 -13.57 16.28
CA LYS A 192 5.79 -12.67 17.32
C LYS A 192 5.42 -11.30 16.76
N ILE A 193 6.25 -10.72 15.87
CA ILE A 193 5.92 -9.46 15.20
C ILE A 193 4.60 -9.59 14.43
N ASN A 194 4.42 -10.72 13.76
CA ASN A 194 3.22 -11.01 12.99
C ASN A 194 1.95 -11.26 13.84
N ALA A 195 2.07 -11.50 15.15
CA ALA A 195 0.91 -11.69 16.04
C ALA A 195 -0.01 -10.46 16.07
N THR A 196 0.52 -9.29 15.72
CA THR A 196 -0.24 -8.03 15.64
C THR A 196 -0.96 -7.83 14.31
N TYR A 197 -0.73 -8.70 13.31
CA TYR A 197 -1.40 -8.60 12.02
C TYR A 197 -2.87 -9.05 12.13
N PRO A 198 -3.86 -8.20 11.81
CA PRO A 198 -5.27 -8.47 12.06
C PRO A 198 -5.88 -9.37 10.97
N LEU A 199 -5.38 -10.61 10.83
CA LEU A 199 -5.71 -11.51 9.72
C LEU A 199 -7.22 -11.68 9.50
N ASN A 200 -7.99 -11.92 10.56
CA ASN A 200 -9.43 -12.13 10.45
C ASN A 200 -10.19 -10.90 9.94
N PHE A 201 -9.72 -9.70 10.30
CA PHE A 201 -10.27 -8.45 9.77
C PHE A 201 -9.92 -8.30 8.29
N VAL A 202 -8.66 -8.58 7.93
CA VAL A 202 -8.22 -8.47 6.53
C VAL A 202 -8.91 -9.48 5.63
N LYS A 203 -9.13 -10.73 6.08
CA LYS A 203 -9.90 -11.74 5.33
C LYS A 203 -11.31 -11.27 4.97
N LYS A 204 -11.96 -10.48 5.83
CA LYS A 204 -13.30 -9.94 5.59
C LYS A 204 -13.32 -8.74 4.63
N LYS A 205 -12.17 -8.07 4.45
CA LYS A 205 -12.06 -6.82 3.69
C LYS A 205 -11.37 -7.01 2.34
N ALA A 206 -10.49 -8.00 2.21
CA ALA A 206 -9.78 -8.29 0.99
C ALA A 206 -10.74 -8.66 -0.14
N SER A 207 -10.47 -8.16 -1.34
CA SER A 207 -11.23 -8.47 -2.55
C SER A 207 -11.02 -9.91 -3.00
N ILE A 208 -9.80 -10.44 -2.77
CA ILE A 208 -9.48 -11.85 -2.97
C ILE A 208 -8.46 -12.32 -1.93
N ILE A 209 -8.53 -13.61 -1.60
CA ILE A 209 -7.56 -14.30 -0.76
C ILE A 209 -6.87 -15.33 -1.63
N ILE A 210 -5.54 -15.31 -1.64
CA ILE A 210 -4.69 -16.27 -2.34
C ILE A 210 -3.99 -17.13 -1.30
N ASP A 211 -4.18 -18.44 -1.42
CA ASP A 211 -3.51 -19.42 -0.59
C ASP A 211 -2.13 -19.74 -1.18
N ASN A 212 -1.06 -19.48 -0.43
CA ASN A 212 0.30 -19.76 -0.87
C ASN A 212 0.88 -21.01 -0.17
N ASP A 213 0.09 -22.04 0.11
CA ASP A 213 0.59 -23.26 0.76
C ASP A 213 1.01 -24.34 -0.23
N GLN A 214 0.57 -24.27 -1.49
CA GLN A 214 0.85 -25.27 -2.53
C GLN A 214 2.02 -24.92 -3.47
N GLY A 215 2.89 -23.99 -3.05
CA GLY A 215 4.10 -23.61 -3.77
C GLY A 215 3.89 -22.63 -4.93
N LEU A 216 5.01 -22.29 -5.57
CA LEU A 216 5.13 -21.12 -6.46
C LEU A 216 4.25 -21.21 -7.71
N LEU A 217 4.17 -22.39 -8.32
CA LEU A 217 3.36 -22.60 -9.53
C LEU A 217 1.87 -22.39 -9.23
N ASN A 218 1.40 -22.84 -8.07
CA ASN A 218 0.01 -22.64 -7.66
C ASN A 218 -0.27 -21.16 -7.39
N LEU A 219 0.63 -20.47 -6.66
CA LEU A 219 0.54 -19.03 -6.44
C LEU A 219 0.38 -18.26 -7.76
N TYR A 220 1.22 -18.55 -8.75
CA TYR A 220 1.13 -17.87 -10.06
C TYR A 220 -0.17 -18.19 -10.81
N LYS A 221 -0.64 -19.43 -10.78
CA LYS A 221 -1.94 -19.80 -11.36
C LYS A 221 -3.08 -19.01 -10.73
N GLN A 222 -3.10 -18.86 -9.40
CA GLN A 222 -4.13 -18.06 -8.72
C GLN A 222 -4.04 -16.57 -9.11
N LEU A 223 -2.82 -16.03 -9.20
CA LEU A 223 -2.61 -14.64 -9.64
C LEU A 223 -3.03 -14.41 -11.10
N ASP A 224 -2.86 -15.41 -11.98
CA ASP A 224 -3.32 -15.37 -13.37
C ASP A 224 -4.84 -15.30 -13.51
N LEU A 225 -5.60 -15.84 -12.55
CA LEU A 225 -7.07 -15.79 -12.57
C LEU A 225 -7.63 -14.40 -12.23
N ILE A 226 -6.81 -13.49 -11.72
CA ILE A 226 -7.23 -12.14 -11.38
C ILE A 226 -7.44 -11.34 -12.66
N LYS A 227 -8.71 -11.03 -12.93
CA LYS A 227 -9.09 -10.16 -14.04
C LYS A 227 -8.79 -8.71 -13.68
N ILE A 228 -7.65 -8.23 -14.17
CA ILE A 228 -7.27 -6.83 -14.09
C ILE A 228 -8.02 -6.12 -15.23
N PRO A 229 -8.85 -5.09 -14.96
CA PRO A 229 -9.43 -4.28 -16.02
C PRO A 229 -8.32 -3.77 -16.94
N ASN A 230 -8.60 -3.60 -18.23
CA ASN A 230 -7.66 -2.96 -19.15
C ASN A 230 -7.52 -1.46 -18.79
N GLY A 231 -6.87 -1.15 -17.67
CA GLY A 231 -6.34 0.17 -17.33
C GLY A 231 -4.92 0.25 -17.88
N TYR A 232 -4.68 1.29 -18.69
CA TYR A 232 -3.42 1.55 -19.41
C TYR A 232 -2.98 0.48 -20.41
N LYS A 233 -3.42 0.64 -21.67
CA LYS A 233 -2.57 0.31 -22.84
C LYS A 233 -2.15 1.65 -23.47
N TYR A 234 -0.93 2.10 -23.19
CA TYR A 234 -0.29 3.06 -24.08
C TYR A 234 0.18 2.28 -25.31
N GLN A 235 -0.41 2.58 -26.47
CA GLN A 235 0.35 2.56 -27.72
C GLN A 235 1.02 3.92 -27.86
#